data_AF-A0A7W7M614-F1
#
_entry.id   AF-A0A7W7M614-F1
#
_cell.length_a   1.000
_cell.length_b   1.000
_cell.length_c   1.000
_cell.angle_alpha   90.00
_cell.angle_beta   90.00
_cell.angle_gamma   90.00
#
_symmetry.space_group_name_H-M   'P 1'
#
loop_
_entity.id
_entity.type
_entity.pdbx_description
1 polymer ?
#
loop_
_entity_poly.entity_id
_entity_poly.type
_entity_poly.pdbx_seq_one_letter_code
_entity_poly.pdbx_strand_id
1 'polypeptide(L)'
;MDAVVRAQRTSNVSRAAIFSALAGKTLPSPETLSAMVDAWSAEGSRDMRTWLEHRSRCEARLATVGGAGAGAKTAALKFGQELSRQRIRHKLTQAVMAERAGTSAARISRIENGIHFPSETDAWRFDQALGLQGIFVTLHRNLSG
;
A
#
# COMPACT_ATOMS: atom_id res chain seq x y z
N MET A 1 12.83 -20.27 -29.52
CA MET A 1 13.15 -18.95 -28.95
C MET A 1 12.04 -18.57 -27.97
N ASP A 2 12.39 -18.39 -26.69
CA ASP A 2 11.48 -18.02 -25.60
C ASP A 2 10.79 -16.68 -25.91
N ALA A 3 9.47 -16.62 -25.71
CA ALA A 3 8.68 -15.43 -26.01
C ALA A 3 9.00 -14.25 -25.08
N VAL A 4 9.47 -14.51 -23.86
CA VAL A 4 10.01 -13.46 -22.97
C VAL A 4 11.23 -12.79 -23.62
N VAL A 5 12.10 -13.58 -24.26
CA VAL A 5 13.29 -13.07 -24.95
C VAL A 5 12.91 -12.26 -26.20
N ARG A 6 11.79 -12.60 -26.87
CA ARG A 6 11.26 -11.81 -27.99
C ARG A 6 10.72 -10.45 -27.53
N ALA A 7 9.91 -10.42 -26.46
CA ALA A 7 9.34 -9.19 -25.90
C ALA A 7 10.41 -8.16 -25.47
N GLN A 8 11.54 -8.62 -24.92
CA GLN A 8 12.66 -7.75 -24.52
C GLN A 8 13.42 -7.15 -25.70
N ARG A 9 13.41 -7.80 -26.87
CA ARG A 9 14.14 -7.30 -28.05
C ARG A 9 13.34 -6.25 -28.82
N THR A 10 12.01 -6.25 -28.65
CA THR A 10 11.09 -5.35 -29.35
C THR A 10 10.65 -4.16 -28.49
N SER A 11 11.00 -4.12 -27.20
CA SER A 11 10.60 -3.06 -26.27
C SER A 11 11.65 -2.80 -25.19
N ASN A 12 11.68 -1.60 -24.61
CA ASN A 12 12.58 -1.24 -23.50
C ASN A 12 12.07 -1.76 -22.13
N VAL A 13 11.28 -2.84 -22.12
CA VAL A 13 10.63 -3.35 -20.91
C VAL A 13 11.53 -4.36 -20.21
N SER A 14 11.74 -4.15 -18.91
CA SER A 14 12.59 -5.06 -18.12
C SER A 14 11.97 -6.45 -17.96
N ARG A 15 12.83 -7.48 -17.94
CA ARG A 15 12.43 -8.88 -17.68
C ARG A 15 11.64 -9.02 -16.37
N ALA A 16 12.04 -8.27 -15.34
CA ALA A 16 11.40 -8.28 -14.02
C ALA A 16 9.97 -7.72 -14.05
N ALA A 17 9.70 -6.70 -14.87
CA ALA A 17 8.36 -6.15 -15.07
C ALA A 17 7.44 -7.15 -15.77
N ILE A 18 7.93 -7.82 -16.82
CA ILE A 18 7.18 -8.87 -17.53
C ILE A 18 6.84 -10.03 -16.59
N PHE A 19 7.81 -10.52 -15.81
CA PHE A 19 7.56 -11.61 -14.85
C PHE A 19 6.61 -11.22 -13.72
N SER A 20 6.71 -10.00 -13.18
CA SER A 20 5.80 -9.53 -12.13
C SER A 20 4.36 -9.42 -12.64
N ALA A 21 4.17 -8.99 -13.89
CA ALA A 21 2.87 -8.96 -14.53
C ALA A 21 2.28 -10.36 -14.75
N LEU A 22 3.07 -11.30 -15.29
CA LEU A 22 2.64 -12.69 -15.52
C LEU A 22 2.30 -13.44 -14.24
N ALA A 23 3.06 -13.20 -13.17
CA ALA A 23 2.80 -13.78 -11.86
C ALA A 23 1.58 -13.16 -11.15
N GLY A 24 0.90 -12.19 -11.77
CA GLY A 24 -0.24 -11.49 -11.18
C GLY A 24 0.13 -10.58 -9.99
N LYS A 25 1.43 -10.31 -9.77
CA LYS A 25 1.89 -9.46 -8.65
C LYS A 25 1.60 -7.99 -8.91
N THR A 26 1.58 -7.59 -10.17
CA THR A 26 1.37 -6.21 -10.60
C THR A 26 0.56 -6.19 -11.89
N LEU A 27 -0.28 -5.18 -12.10
CA LEU A 27 -0.88 -4.97 -13.41
C LEU A 27 0.23 -4.51 -14.39
N PRO A 28 0.35 -5.10 -15.60
CA PRO A 28 1.34 -4.65 -16.58
C PRO A 28 1.11 -3.18 -16.96
N SER A 29 2.17 -2.42 -17.24
CA SER A 29 2.03 -1.11 -17.89
C SER A 29 1.48 -1.28 -19.32
N PRO A 30 0.93 -0.22 -19.97
CA PRO A 30 0.52 -0.30 -21.36
C PRO A 30 1.64 -0.80 -22.29
N GLU A 31 2.87 -0.34 -22.07
CA GLU A 31 4.05 -0.78 -22.82
C GLU A 31 4.43 -2.24 -22.54
N THR A 32 4.35 -2.67 -21.26
CA THR A 32 4.60 -4.07 -20.89
C THR A 32 3.55 -5.00 -21.50
N LEU A 33 2.29 -4.58 -21.47
CA LEU A 33 1.18 -5.31 -22.09
C LEU A 33 1.37 -5.36 -23.60
N SER A 34 1.85 -4.27 -24.22
CA SER A 34 2.16 -4.25 -25.65
C SER A 34 3.23 -5.27 -26.02
N ALA A 35 4.35 -5.25 -25.30
CA ALA A 35 5.45 -6.19 -25.51
C ALA A 35 5.02 -7.66 -25.32
N MET A 36 4.11 -7.92 -24.38
CA MET A 36 3.55 -9.24 -24.13
C MET A 36 2.64 -9.70 -25.28
N VAL A 37 1.73 -8.84 -25.75
CA VAL A 37 0.80 -9.16 -26.85
C VAL A 37 1.57 -9.32 -28.16
N ASP A 38 2.54 -8.46 -28.47
CA ASP A 38 3.37 -8.59 -29.67
C ASP A 38 4.24 -9.86 -29.68
N ALA A 39 4.61 -10.38 -28.50
CA ALA A 39 5.41 -11.59 -28.38
C ALA A 39 4.59 -12.89 -28.42
N TRP A 40 3.27 -12.85 -28.13
CA TRP A 40 2.42 -14.04 -27.97
C TRP A 40 1.20 -14.10 -28.88
N SER A 41 0.70 -12.98 -29.41
CA SER A 41 -0.46 -12.99 -30.29
C SER A 41 -0.06 -13.55 -31.67
N ALA A 42 -0.85 -14.50 -32.16
CA ALA A 42 -0.74 -14.99 -33.54
C ALA A 42 -1.14 -13.90 -34.57
N GLU A 43 -1.96 -12.92 -34.17
CA GLU A 43 -2.39 -11.79 -35.00
C GLU A 43 -1.61 -10.49 -34.71
N GLY A 44 -0.63 -10.55 -33.79
CA GLY A 44 0.21 -9.42 -33.38
C GLY A 44 -0.60 -8.26 -32.78
N SER A 45 -0.24 -7.03 -33.15
CA SER A 45 -0.77 -5.79 -32.57
C SER A 45 -2.24 -5.49 -32.90
N ARG A 46 -2.94 -6.32 -33.68
CA ARG A 46 -4.37 -6.11 -34.02
C ARG A 46 -5.28 -6.25 -32.80
N ASP A 47 -4.91 -7.09 -31.83
CA ASP A 47 -5.68 -7.29 -30.59
C ASP A 47 -5.32 -6.29 -29.48
N MET A 48 -4.31 -5.44 -29.69
CA MET A 48 -3.77 -4.54 -28.67
C MET A 48 -4.84 -3.67 -28.01
N ARG A 49 -5.76 -3.15 -28.82
CA ARG A 49 -6.84 -2.29 -28.36
C ARG A 49 -7.74 -3.00 -27.35
N THR A 50 -8.14 -4.24 -27.64
CA THR A 50 -8.96 -5.06 -26.76
C THR A 50 -8.25 -5.32 -25.43
N TRP A 51 -6.95 -5.62 -25.45
CA TRP A 51 -6.15 -5.85 -24.25
C TRP A 51 -5.98 -4.59 -23.39
N LEU A 52 -5.76 -3.42 -24.00
CA LEU A 52 -5.74 -2.15 -23.28
C LEU A 52 -7.10 -1.83 -22.64
N GLU A 53 -8.21 -2.11 -23.33
CA GLU A 53 -9.56 -1.93 -22.76
C GLU A 53 -9.83 -2.88 -21.60
N HIS A 54 -9.34 -4.13 -21.65
CA HIS A 54 -9.40 -5.04 -20.50
C HIS A 54 -8.58 -4.51 -19.32
N ARG A 55 -7.36 -4.01 -19.58
CA ARG A 55 -6.50 -3.40 -18.56
C ARG A 55 -7.17 -2.20 -17.90
N SER A 56 -7.72 -1.27 -18.68
CA SER A 56 -8.42 -0.08 -18.15
C SER A 56 -9.67 -0.46 -17.35
N ARG A 57 -10.42 -1.49 -17.75
CA ARG A 57 -11.53 -2.02 -16.95
C ARG A 57 -11.06 -2.62 -15.62
N CYS A 58 -9.92 -3.31 -15.61
CA CYS A 58 -9.30 -3.80 -14.38
C CYS A 58 -8.86 -2.65 -13.47
N GLU A 59 -8.24 -1.60 -14.01
CA GLU A 59 -7.89 -0.40 -13.23
C GLU A 59 -9.10 0.27 -12.62
N ALA A 60 -10.17 0.46 -13.40
CA ALA A 60 -11.42 1.05 -12.90
C ALA A 60 -12.03 0.20 -11.76
N ARG A 61 -12.03 -1.13 -11.90
CA ARG A 61 -12.51 -2.06 -10.85
C ARG A 61 -11.62 -2.06 -9.62
N LEU A 62 -10.30 -1.97 -9.78
CA LEU A 62 -9.36 -1.89 -8.67
C LEU A 62 -9.44 -0.54 -7.96
N ALA A 63 -9.75 0.55 -8.67
CA ALA A 63 -9.99 1.86 -8.07
C ALA A 63 -11.26 1.87 -7.22
N THR A 64 -12.34 1.21 -7.67
CA THR A 64 -13.59 1.11 -6.88
C THR A 64 -13.43 0.20 -5.66
N VAL A 65 -12.71 -0.92 -5.78
CA VAL A 65 -12.38 -1.79 -4.64
C VAL A 65 -11.35 -1.12 -3.70
N GLY A 66 -10.43 -0.34 -4.26
CA GLY A 66 -9.39 0.38 -3.55
C GLY A 66 -9.87 1.61 -2.78
N GLY A 67 -11.06 2.15 -3.07
CA GLY A 67 -11.59 3.34 -2.40
C GLY A 67 -11.78 3.16 -0.89
N ALA A 68 -12.30 2.01 -0.46
CA ALA A 68 -12.47 1.69 0.97
C ALA A 68 -11.11 1.40 1.66
N GLY A 69 -10.20 0.72 0.97
CA GLY A 69 -8.86 0.40 1.50
C GLY A 69 -7.92 1.61 1.55
N ALA A 70 -8.03 2.54 0.61
CA ALA A 70 -7.25 3.77 0.58
C ALA A 70 -7.66 4.73 1.70
N GLY A 71 -8.96 4.81 2.03
CA GLY A 71 -9.46 5.55 3.19
C GLY A 71 -8.88 5.01 4.50
N ALA A 72 -9.01 3.70 4.74
CA ALA A 72 -8.48 3.03 5.93
C ALA A 72 -6.95 3.16 6.05
N LYS A 73 -6.21 3.02 4.93
CA LYS A 73 -4.75 3.22 4.90
C LYS A 73 -4.37 4.67 5.20
N THR A 74 -5.14 5.63 4.70
CA THR A 74 -4.94 7.06 4.98
C THR A 74 -5.19 7.39 6.45
N ALA A 75 -6.24 6.81 7.05
CA ALA A 75 -6.52 6.93 8.48
C ALA A 75 -5.40 6.34 9.35
N ALA A 76 -4.94 5.12 9.03
CA ALA A 76 -3.79 4.48 9.69
C ALA A 76 -2.52 5.31 9.60
N LEU A 77 -2.22 5.87 8.43
CA LEU A 77 -1.05 6.72 8.26
C LEU A 77 -1.15 8.02 9.07
N LYS A 78 -2.30 8.70 9.06
CA LYS A 78 -2.51 9.92 9.85
C LYS A 78 -2.36 9.66 11.35
N PHE A 79 -2.96 8.59 11.86
CA PHE A 79 -2.82 8.21 13.26
C PHE A 79 -1.36 7.91 13.61
N GLY A 80 -0.69 7.09 12.79
CA GLY A 80 0.71 6.70 12.99
C GLY A 80 1.67 7.89 13.01
N GLN A 81 1.46 8.85 12.11
CA GLN A 81 2.25 10.09 12.05
C GLN A 81 2.12 10.94 13.31
N GLU A 82 0.89 11.07 13.85
CA GLU A 82 0.67 11.81 15.09
C GLU A 82 1.32 11.09 16.28
N LEU A 83 1.22 9.76 16.34
CA LEU A 83 1.88 8.96 17.37
C LEU A 83 3.40 9.16 17.34
N SER A 84 4.01 9.05 16.16
CA SER A 84 5.46 9.29 15.99
C SER A 84 5.84 10.71 16.40
N ARG A 85 5.06 11.71 16.00
CA ARG A 85 5.31 13.12 16.35
C ARG A 85 5.30 13.35 17.86
N GLN A 86 4.27 12.87 18.56
CA GLN A 86 4.17 13.03 20.01
C GLN A 86 5.26 12.24 20.73
N ARG A 87 5.53 11.00 20.30
CA ARG A 87 6.62 10.18 20.86
C ARG A 87 7.98 10.88 20.78
N ILE A 88 8.31 11.46 19.62
CA ILE A 88 9.56 12.20 19.41
C ILE A 88 9.59 13.48 20.27
N ARG A 89 8.47 14.21 20.35
CA ARG A 89 8.36 15.41 21.20
C ARG A 89 8.61 15.10 22.68
N HIS A 90 8.16 13.94 23.14
CA HIS A 90 8.39 13.43 24.50
C HIS A 90 9.75 12.72 24.66
N LYS A 91 10.62 12.75 23.63
CA LYS A 91 11.96 12.15 23.61
C LYS A 91 11.96 10.64 23.90
N LEU A 92 10.92 9.92 23.47
CA LEU A 92 10.81 8.49 23.66
C LEU A 92 11.25 7.72 22.41
N THR A 93 11.94 6.59 22.62
CA THR A 93 12.14 5.61 21.55
C THR A 93 10.86 4.78 21.35
N GLN A 94 10.75 4.07 20.23
CA GLN A 94 9.62 3.15 20.01
C GLN A 94 9.55 2.05 21.09
N ALA A 95 10.70 1.58 21.58
CA ALA A 95 10.77 0.58 22.65
C ALA A 95 10.22 1.14 23.98
N VAL A 96 10.63 2.35 24.37
CA VAL A 96 10.14 2.99 25.59
C VAL A 96 8.65 3.33 25.49
N MET A 97 8.19 3.79 24.33
CA MET A 97 6.77 4.03 24.10
C MET A 97 5.96 2.73 24.24
N ALA A 98 6.47 1.63 23.67
CA ALA A 98 5.82 0.33 23.72
C ALA A 98 5.71 -0.18 25.16
N GLU A 99 6.78 -0.07 25.95
CA GLU A 99 6.78 -0.43 27.36
C GLU A 99 5.71 0.35 28.14
N ARG A 100 5.67 1.68 28.00
CA ARG A 100 4.69 2.54 28.67
C ARG A 100 3.24 2.26 28.26
N ALA A 101 3.03 1.94 26.98
CA ALA A 101 1.71 1.62 26.45
C ALA A 101 1.30 0.15 26.67
N GLY A 102 2.14 -0.68 27.29
CA GLY A 102 1.86 -2.11 27.50
C GLY A 102 1.73 -2.88 26.18
N THR A 103 2.62 -2.61 25.22
CA THR A 103 2.63 -3.26 23.90
C THR A 103 4.06 -3.54 23.40
N SER A 104 4.21 -4.04 22.16
CA SER A 104 5.52 -4.34 21.57
C SER A 104 6.02 -3.23 20.65
N ALA A 105 7.34 -3.03 20.59
CA ALA A 105 7.98 -2.07 19.70
C ALA A 105 7.63 -2.32 18.21
N ALA A 106 7.46 -3.59 17.82
CA ALA A 106 7.01 -3.96 16.48
C ALA A 106 5.57 -3.51 16.18
N ARG A 107 4.68 -3.50 17.19
CA ARG A 107 3.31 -2.98 17.02
C ARG A 107 3.34 -1.46 16.88
N ILE A 108 4.12 -0.76 17.71
CA ILE A 108 4.33 0.70 17.57
C ILE A 108 4.84 1.04 16.17
N SER A 109 5.87 0.34 15.69
CA SER A 109 6.40 0.55 14.34
C SER A 109 5.36 0.32 13.24
N ARG A 110 4.55 -0.74 13.32
CA ARG A 110 3.46 -0.98 12.35
C ARG A 110 2.38 0.10 12.38
N ILE A 111 2.05 0.63 13.55
CA ILE A 111 1.11 1.74 13.70
C ILE A 111 1.71 3.02 13.11
N GLU A 112 2.94 3.38 13.47
CA GLU A 112 3.62 4.60 12.97
C GLU A 112 3.78 4.60 11.45
N ASN A 113 3.95 3.43 10.83
CA ASN A 113 4.03 3.26 9.38
C ASN A 113 2.66 3.15 8.68
N GLY A 114 1.55 3.27 9.41
CA GLY A 114 0.19 3.15 8.85
C GLY A 114 -0.16 1.76 8.33
N ILE A 115 0.58 0.72 8.75
CA ILE A 115 0.30 -0.68 8.41
C ILE A 115 -0.88 -1.19 9.22
N HIS A 116 -1.04 -0.70 10.45
CA HIS A 116 -2.10 -1.12 11.36
C HIS A 116 -2.79 0.10 11.97
N PHE A 117 -4.12 0.18 11.82
CA PHE A 117 -4.92 1.14 12.56
C PHE A 117 -5.12 0.62 13.99
N PRO A 118 -4.78 1.38 15.04
CA PRO A 118 -4.96 0.95 16.43
C PRO A 118 -6.44 0.94 16.81
N SER A 119 -6.80 0.20 17.86
CA SER A 119 -8.13 0.27 18.47
C SER A 119 -8.27 1.52 19.36
N GLU A 120 -9.49 1.84 19.78
CA GLU A 120 -9.72 2.91 20.75
C GLU A 120 -9.03 2.63 22.11
N THR A 121 -8.93 1.36 22.50
CA THR A 121 -8.15 0.96 23.70
C THR A 121 -6.67 1.24 23.53
N ASP A 122 -6.09 0.97 22.36
CA ASP A 122 -4.71 1.33 22.05
C ASP A 122 -4.53 2.85 22.09
N ALA A 123 -5.48 3.62 21.55
CA ALA A 123 -5.48 5.08 21.60
C ALA A 123 -5.46 5.62 23.04
N TRP A 124 -6.30 5.07 23.93
CA TRP A 124 -6.28 5.41 25.35
C TRP A 124 -4.94 5.08 26.01
N ARG A 125 -4.32 3.93 25.69
CA ARG A 125 -2.99 3.56 26.20
C ARG A 125 -1.90 4.53 25.75
N PHE A 126 -1.99 5.05 24.52
CA PHE A 126 -1.04 6.05 24.03
C PHE A 126 -1.21 7.40 24.72
N ASP A 127 -2.46 7.82 24.98
CA ASP A 127 -2.75 8.99 25.79
C ASP A 127 -2.11 8.86 27.20
N GLN A 128 -2.30 7.73 27.88
CA GLN A 128 -1.69 7.48 29.19
C GLN A 128 -0.15 7.45 29.13
N ALA A 129 0.44 6.76 28.15
CA ALA A 129 1.89 6.62 28.01
C ALA A 129 2.61 7.96 27.77
N LEU A 130 1.92 8.92 27.14
CA LEU A 130 2.43 10.26 26.83
C LEU A 130 1.95 11.34 27.81
N GLY A 131 1.06 11.00 28.74
CA GLY A 131 0.45 11.97 29.67
C GLY A 131 -0.48 12.97 28.97
N LEU A 132 -1.12 12.56 27.88
CA LEU A 132 -2.06 13.36 27.09
C LEU A 132 -3.50 13.05 27.52
N GLN A 133 -4.36 14.06 27.47
CA GLN A 133 -5.75 13.95 27.91
C GLN A 133 -6.69 13.73 26.71
N GLY A 134 -6.74 12.50 26.20
CA GLY A 134 -7.73 12.07 25.20
C GLY A 134 -7.47 12.53 23.77
N ILE A 135 -6.24 12.92 23.44
CA ILE A 135 -5.86 13.38 22.10
C ILE A 135 -5.97 12.22 21.11
N PHE A 136 -5.42 11.06 21.46
CA PHE A 136 -5.45 9.90 20.58
C PHE A 136 -6.83 9.26 20.51
N VAL A 137 -7.59 9.24 21.60
CA VAL A 137 -8.99 8.78 21.56
C VAL A 137 -9.83 9.64 20.62
N THR A 138 -9.69 10.97 20.70
CA THR A 138 -10.39 11.91 19.80
C THR A 138 -9.96 11.69 18.35
N LEU A 139 -8.65 11.57 18.11
CA LEU A 139 -8.12 11.31 16.78
C LEU A 139 -8.62 9.99 16.20
N HIS A 140 -8.66 8.93 17.00
CA HIS A 140 -9.17 7.62 16.58
C HIS A 140 -10.63 7.74 16.12
N ARG A 141 -11.50 8.41 16.90
CA ARG A 141 -12.92 8.60 16.56
C ARG A 141 -13.10 9.39 15.26
N ASN A 142 -12.34 10.47 15.09
CA ASN A 142 -12.40 11.30 13.88
C ASN A 142 -11.93 10.56 12.62
N LEU A 143 -11.07 9.55 12.77
CA LEU A 143 -10.52 8.77 11.66
C LEU A 143 -11.25 7.45 11.40
N SER A 144 -12.18 7.07 12.29
CA SER A 144 -12.97 5.83 12.19
C SER A 144 -14.35 6.03 11.57
N GLY A 145 -14.80 7.29 11.43
CA GLY A 145 -16.04 7.67 10.72
C GLY A 145 -15.80 7.87 9.23
#